data_AF-A0A2V1DUE2-F1
#
_entry.id   AF-A0A2V1DUE2-F1
#
_cell.length_a   1.000
_cell.length_b   1.000
_cell.length_c   1.000
_cell.angle_alpha   90.00
_cell.angle_beta   90.00
_cell.angle_gamma   90.00
#
_symmetry.space_group_name_H-M   'P 1'
#
loop_
_entity.id
_entity.type
_entity.pdbx_description
1 polymer ?
#
loop_
_entity_poly.entity_id
_entity_poly.type
_entity_poly.pdbx_seq_one_letter_code
_entity_poly.pdbx_strand_id
1 'polypeptide(L)'
;MSGSTGNKKKRVRKWTSEERAAHRIFEKSRREAFNDSMIDLARHIPSLTGTRRLNKHMIVEHSVARHRAQRQLAMSALEDMQALIAERDELLAEVNQWRTASSALPLREVESRGKNLQELLATKNEVFGTFPNGFGDNAPEEGSGDDHANANEHEMPPAGMPTSVAPLTFTQELSNQP
;
A
#
# COMPACT_ATOMS: atom_id res chain seq x y z
N MET A 1 -43.02 -27.76 29.02
CA MET A 1 -42.86 -26.30 29.15
C MET A 1 -42.13 -25.83 27.89
N SER A 2 -42.84 -25.24 26.93
CA SER A 2 -42.26 -24.77 25.66
C SER A 2 -42.36 -23.25 25.61
N GLY A 3 -41.20 -22.57 25.62
CA GLY A 3 -41.10 -21.12 25.53
C GLY A 3 -41.06 -20.69 24.06
N SER A 4 -42.15 -20.09 23.59
CA SER A 4 -42.24 -19.49 22.25
C SER A 4 -41.32 -18.26 22.15
N THR A 5 -40.21 -18.38 21.44
CA THR A 5 -39.36 -17.24 21.05
C THR A 5 -40.05 -16.47 19.91
N GLY A 6 -40.89 -15.51 20.27
CA GLY A 6 -41.55 -14.63 19.30
C GLY A 6 -40.52 -13.78 18.53
N ASN A 7 -40.53 -13.90 17.20
CA ASN A 7 -39.75 -13.07 16.27
C ASN A 7 -40.09 -11.58 16.46
N LYS A 8 -39.27 -10.86 17.23
CA LYS A 8 -39.37 -9.41 17.38
C LYS A 8 -38.97 -8.75 16.05
N LYS A 9 -39.93 -8.13 15.35
CA LYS A 9 -39.67 -7.33 14.14
C LYS A 9 -38.61 -6.27 14.45
N LYS A 10 -37.50 -6.26 13.69
CA LYS A 10 -36.44 -5.25 13.80
C LYS A 10 -37.07 -3.86 13.62
N ARG A 11 -36.84 -2.95 14.58
CA ARG A 11 -37.35 -1.57 14.51
C ARG A 11 -36.59 -0.81 13.44
N VAL A 12 -37.21 -0.56 12.29
CA VAL A 12 -36.63 0.26 11.22
C VAL A 12 -36.53 1.71 11.70
N ARG A 13 -35.31 2.26 11.76
CA ARG A 13 -35.08 3.68 12.07
C ARG A 13 -35.55 4.52 10.87
N LYS A 14 -36.46 5.47 11.12
CA LYS A 14 -36.86 6.46 10.13
C LYS A 14 -35.82 7.58 10.10
N TRP A 15 -35.06 7.66 9.01
CA TRP A 15 -34.06 8.70 8.81
C TRP A 15 -34.72 10.08 8.60
N THR A 16 -34.25 11.09 9.30
CA THR A 16 -34.74 12.46 9.13
C THR A 16 -34.27 13.04 7.78
N SER A 17 -34.90 14.12 7.32
CA SER A 17 -34.45 14.82 6.12
C SER A 17 -33.05 15.41 6.27
N GLU A 18 -32.72 15.86 7.48
CA GLU A 18 -31.39 16.40 7.83
C GLU A 18 -30.32 15.31 7.82
N GLU A 19 -30.58 14.14 8.42
CA GLU A 19 -29.65 13.01 8.36
C GLU A 19 -29.40 12.55 6.92
N ARG A 20 -30.45 12.51 6.07
CA ARG A 20 -30.31 12.21 4.65
C ARG A 20 -29.50 13.27 3.90
N ALA A 21 -29.65 14.54 4.25
CA ALA A 21 -28.87 15.62 3.64
C ALA A 21 -27.38 15.52 4.04
N ALA A 22 -27.09 15.31 5.33
CA ALA A 22 -25.74 15.08 5.82
C ALA A 22 -25.07 13.88 5.14
N HIS A 23 -25.80 12.76 4.99
CA HIS A 23 -25.30 11.59 4.28
C HIS A 23 -24.95 11.87 2.82
N ARG A 24 -25.77 12.65 2.09
CA ARG A 24 -25.47 13.04 0.70
C ARG A 24 -24.19 13.87 0.60
N ILE A 25 -23.97 14.78 1.55
CA ILE A 25 -22.76 15.62 1.60
C ILE A 25 -21.54 14.74 1.86
N PHE A 26 -21.61 13.87 2.87
CA PHE A 26 -20.52 12.95 3.20
C PHE A 26 -20.15 12.05 2.02
N GLU A 27 -21.16 11.42 1.40
CA GLU A 27 -20.95 10.50 0.28
C GLU A 27 -20.40 11.23 -0.97
N LYS A 28 -20.81 12.48 -1.21
CA LYS A 28 -20.23 13.31 -2.27
C LYS A 28 -18.75 13.57 -2.01
N SER A 29 -18.41 14.00 -0.79
CA SER A 29 -17.01 14.24 -0.39
C SER A 29 -16.15 12.97 -0.53
N ARG A 30 -16.67 11.81 -0.13
CA ARG A 30 -15.98 10.52 -0.31
C ARG A 30 -15.67 10.22 -1.78
N ARG A 31 -16.62 10.48 -2.68
CA ARG A 31 -16.43 10.25 -4.13
C ARG A 31 -15.44 11.22 -4.76
N GLU A 32 -15.46 12.48 -4.34
CA GLU A 32 -14.51 13.49 -4.78
C GLU A 32 -13.09 13.10 -4.36
N ALA A 33 -12.86 12.78 -3.09
CA ALA A 33 -11.57 12.32 -2.59
C ALA A 33 -11.06 11.05 -3.32
N PHE A 34 -11.94 10.09 -3.61
CA PHE A 34 -11.59 8.92 -4.41
C PHE A 34 -11.18 9.30 -5.85
N ASN A 35 -11.92 10.20 -6.49
CA ASN A 35 -11.61 10.64 -7.85
C ASN A 35 -10.28 11.41 -7.90
N ASP A 36 -10.00 12.25 -6.90
CA ASP A 36 -8.72 12.95 -6.79
C ASP A 36 -7.56 11.95 -6.68
N SER A 37 -7.71 10.92 -5.85
CA SER A 37 -6.73 9.83 -5.72
C SER A 37 -6.50 9.08 -7.05
N MET A 38 -7.56 8.87 -7.83
CA MET A 38 -7.48 8.24 -9.16
C MET A 38 -6.73 9.11 -10.17
N ILE A 39 -6.95 10.43 -10.12
CA ILE A 39 -6.24 11.39 -10.99
C ILE A 39 -4.75 11.43 -10.62
N ASP A 40 -4.42 11.47 -9.33
CA ASP A 40 -3.03 11.44 -8.87
C ASP A 40 -2.33 10.15 -9.28
N LEU A 41 -2.99 9.00 -9.12
CA LEU A 41 -2.46 7.72 -9.60
C LEU A 41 -2.18 7.75 -11.10
N ALA A 42 -3.09 8.31 -11.91
CA ALA A 42 -2.93 8.40 -13.36
C ALA A 42 -1.71 9.25 -13.78
N ARG A 43 -1.37 10.30 -13.03
CA ARG A 43 -0.20 11.16 -13.30
C ARG A 43 1.11 10.39 -13.23
N HIS A 44 1.15 9.33 -12.43
CA HIS A 44 2.33 8.47 -12.33
C HIS A 44 2.38 7.37 -13.38
N ILE A 45 1.48 7.30 -14.36
CA ILE A 45 1.43 6.19 -15.33
C ILE A 45 1.79 6.69 -16.75
N PRO A 46 3.02 6.41 -17.25
CA PRO A 46 3.51 6.87 -18.54
C PRO A 46 2.65 6.40 -19.71
N SER A 47 2.13 5.17 -19.64
CA SER A 47 1.26 4.62 -20.69
C SER A 47 -0.06 5.36 -20.84
N LEU A 48 -0.46 6.17 -19.86
CA LEU A 48 -1.67 6.99 -19.91
C LEU A 48 -1.38 8.43 -20.34
N THR A 49 -0.11 8.83 -20.52
CA THR A 49 0.23 10.18 -20.97
C THR A 49 -0.39 10.45 -22.35
N GLY A 50 -1.12 11.55 -22.47
CA GLY A 50 -1.84 11.90 -23.71
C GLY A 50 -3.21 11.23 -23.90
N THR A 51 -3.66 10.36 -22.98
CA THR A 51 -4.99 9.76 -23.06
C THR A 51 -6.07 10.81 -22.78
N ARG A 52 -6.93 11.09 -23.78
CA ARG A 52 -7.95 12.15 -23.70
C ARG A 52 -9.09 11.85 -22.72
N ARG A 53 -9.46 10.58 -22.55
CA ARG A 53 -10.53 10.14 -21.65
C ARG A 53 -10.04 8.96 -20.81
N LEU A 54 -9.81 9.23 -19.54
CA LEU A 54 -9.45 8.20 -18.57
C LEU A 54 -10.71 7.60 -17.96
N ASN A 55 -10.70 6.29 -17.75
CA ASN A 55 -11.71 5.61 -16.95
C ASN A 55 -11.04 4.92 -15.74
N LYS A 56 -11.84 4.56 -14.73
CA LYS A 56 -11.31 4.00 -13.48
C LYS A 56 -10.58 2.67 -13.71
N HIS A 57 -11.12 1.82 -14.57
CA HIS A 57 -10.54 0.53 -14.90
C HIS A 57 -9.15 0.67 -15.53
N MET A 58 -9.00 1.51 -16.55
CA MET A 58 -7.74 1.78 -17.24
C MET A 58 -6.67 2.28 -16.28
N ILE A 59 -7.00 3.18 -15.36
CA ILE A 59 -6.04 3.69 -14.38
C ILE A 59 -5.54 2.54 -13.50
N VAL A 60 -6.44 1.67 -13.00
CA VAL A 60 -6.07 0.53 -12.16
C VAL A 60 -5.30 -0.54 -12.94
N GLU A 61 -5.74 -0.87 -14.15
CA GLU A 61 -5.11 -1.88 -15.00
C GLU A 61 -3.68 -1.47 -15.36
N HIS A 62 -3.50 -0.25 -15.84
CA HIS A 62 -2.18 0.25 -16.19
C HIS A 62 -1.30 0.51 -14.95
N SER A 63 -1.87 0.83 -13.79
CA SER A 63 -1.07 0.94 -12.55
C SER A 63 -0.54 -0.41 -12.11
N VAL A 64 -1.36 -1.46 -12.15
CA VAL A 64 -0.95 -2.84 -11.84
C VAL A 64 0.14 -3.29 -12.82
N ALA A 65 -0.04 -3.05 -14.12
CA ALA A 65 0.97 -3.38 -15.12
C ALA A 65 2.31 -2.65 -14.87
N ARG A 66 2.25 -1.35 -14.55
CA ARG A 66 3.43 -0.55 -14.21
C ARG A 66 4.14 -1.07 -12.96
N HIS A 67 3.43 -1.37 -11.88
CA HIS A 67 4.04 -1.88 -10.65
C HIS A 67 4.74 -3.23 -10.88
N ARG A 68 4.12 -4.13 -11.66
CA ARG A 68 4.75 -5.40 -12.05
C ARG A 68 6.02 -5.18 -12.87
N ALA A 69 5.98 -4.30 -13.87
CA ALA A 69 7.13 -3.97 -14.70
C ALA A 69 8.28 -3.31 -13.89
N GLN A 70 7.96 -2.36 -13.02
CA GLN A 70 8.94 -1.71 -12.13
C GLN A 70 9.60 -2.72 -11.20
N ARG A 71 8.84 -3.67 -10.65
CA ARG A 71 9.39 -4.73 -9.81
C ARG A 71 10.34 -5.62 -10.60
N GLN A 72 9.93 -6.09 -11.78
CA GLN A 72 10.78 -6.94 -12.61
C GLN A 72 12.09 -6.22 -12.98
N LEU A 73 12.01 -4.94 -13.34
CA LEU A 73 13.19 -4.12 -13.63
C LEU A 73 14.11 -3.99 -12.41
N ALA A 74 13.54 -3.72 -11.22
CA ALA A 74 14.33 -3.63 -9.99
C ALA A 74 15.02 -4.96 -9.65
N MET A 75 14.34 -6.09 -9.85
CA MET A 75 14.92 -7.42 -9.65
C MET A 75 16.08 -7.71 -10.61
N SER A 76 15.91 -7.41 -11.90
CA SER A 76 16.98 -7.56 -12.89
C SER A 76 18.19 -6.68 -12.55
N ALA A 77 17.96 -5.41 -12.22
CA ALA A 77 19.03 -4.50 -11.83
C ALA A 77 19.75 -4.94 -10.56
N LEU A 78 19.04 -5.58 -9.63
CA LEU A 78 19.61 -6.14 -8.40
C LEU A 78 20.53 -7.33 -8.70
N GLU A 79 20.14 -8.22 -9.62
CA GLU A 79 20.99 -9.31 -10.08
C GLU A 79 22.29 -8.79 -10.71
N ASP A 80 22.17 -7.80 -11.60
CA ASP A 80 23.34 -7.14 -12.22
C ASP A 80 24.25 -6.48 -11.17
N MET A 81 23.67 -5.78 -10.18
CA MET A 81 24.44 -5.18 -9.09
C MET A 81 25.15 -6.24 -8.23
N GLN A 82 24.53 -7.39 -7.97
CA GLN A 82 25.16 -8.47 -7.22
C GLN A 82 26.36 -9.04 -7.98
N ALA A 83 26.25 -9.20 -9.30
CA ALA A 83 27.36 -9.62 -10.15
C ALA A 83 28.53 -8.62 -10.11
N LEU A 84 28.23 -7.33 -10.25
CA LEU A 84 29.25 -6.26 -10.16
C LEU A 84 29.94 -6.21 -8.79
N ILE A 85 29.19 -6.45 -7.71
CA ILE A 85 29.77 -6.51 -6.35
C ILE A 85 30.70 -7.72 -6.22
N ALA A 86 30.31 -8.88 -6.76
CA ALA A 86 31.16 -10.06 -6.74
C ALA A 86 32.46 -9.85 -7.53
N GLU A 87 32.37 -9.31 -8.75
CA GLU A 87 33.54 -8.97 -9.58
C GLU A 87 34.45 -7.95 -8.87
N ARG A 88 33.87 -6.93 -8.21
CA ARG A 88 34.64 -5.97 -7.41
C ARG A 88 35.38 -6.67 -6.27
N ASP A 89 34.70 -7.56 -5.56
CA ASP A 89 35.28 -8.29 -4.43
C ASP A 89 36.42 -9.21 -4.90
N GLU A 90 36.28 -9.86 -6.06
CA GLU A 90 37.33 -10.66 -6.71
C GLU A 90 38.54 -9.82 -7.08
N LEU A 91 38.34 -8.70 -7.80
CA LEU A 91 39.41 -7.76 -8.16
C LEU A 91 40.12 -7.19 -6.94
N LEU A 92 39.38 -6.91 -5.87
CA LEU A 92 39.98 -6.44 -4.62
C LEU A 92 40.88 -7.51 -3.99
N ALA A 93 40.44 -8.78 -4.01
CA ALA A 93 41.23 -9.89 -3.51
C ALA A 93 42.52 -10.06 -4.32
N GLU A 94 42.45 -10.02 -5.66
CA GLU A 94 43.62 -10.09 -6.53
C GLU A 94 44.60 -8.93 -6.25
N VAL A 95 44.10 -7.69 -6.23
CA VAL A 95 44.93 -6.52 -5.97
C VAL A 95 45.61 -6.63 -4.60
N ASN A 96 44.90 -7.10 -3.58
CA ASN A 96 45.50 -7.31 -2.26
C ASN A 96 46.54 -8.43 -2.26
N GLN A 97 46.36 -9.51 -3.03
CA GLN A 97 47.40 -10.53 -3.22
C GLN A 97 48.68 -9.93 -3.83
N TRP A 98 48.55 -9.09 -4.87
CA TRP A 98 49.70 -8.41 -5.48
C TRP A 98 50.39 -7.43 -4.52
N ARG A 99 49.63 -6.70 -3.70
CA ARG A 99 50.20 -5.81 -2.66
C ARG A 99 50.95 -6.56 -1.58
N THR A 100 50.42 -7.71 -1.14
CA THR A 100 51.10 -8.59 -0.18
C THR A 100 52.39 -9.16 -0.78
N ALA A 101 52.37 -9.60 -2.04
CA ALA A 101 53.55 -10.16 -2.71
C ALA A 101 54.66 -9.13 -2.97
N SER A 102 54.30 -7.87 -3.21
CA SER A 102 55.26 -6.79 -3.48
C SER A 102 55.80 -6.09 -2.23
N SER A 103 55.25 -6.37 -1.03
CA SER A 103 55.62 -5.77 0.26
C SER A 103 55.66 -4.23 0.28
N ALA A 104 55.06 -3.56 -0.70
CA ALA A 104 55.27 -2.14 -0.96
C ALA A 104 54.06 -1.26 -0.56
N LEU A 105 52.88 -1.85 -0.34
CA LEU A 105 51.63 -1.10 -0.15
C LEU A 105 50.68 -1.74 0.88
N PRO A 106 49.90 -0.95 1.64
CA PRO A 106 48.88 -1.46 2.55
C PRO A 106 47.72 -2.13 1.82
N LEU A 107 47.06 -3.10 2.48
CA LEU A 107 45.85 -3.73 1.95
C LEU A 107 44.72 -2.71 1.83
N ARG A 108 43.87 -2.89 0.80
CA ARG A 108 42.67 -2.09 0.61
C ARG A 108 41.48 -2.82 1.19
N GLU A 109 40.66 -2.10 1.94
CA GLU A 109 39.43 -2.62 2.53
C GLU A 109 38.21 -2.34 1.65
N VAL A 110 37.17 -3.15 1.86
CA VAL A 110 35.86 -2.95 1.25
C VAL A 110 35.16 -1.82 1.99
N GLU A 111 34.80 -0.75 1.27
CA GLU A 111 33.91 0.27 1.82
C GLU A 111 32.54 -0.33 2.17
N SER A 112 31.98 0.12 3.30
CA SER A 112 30.68 -0.36 3.75
C SER A 112 29.59 -0.01 2.73
N ARG A 113 28.70 -0.96 2.47
CA ARG A 113 27.61 -0.79 1.50
C ARG A 113 26.69 0.33 1.98
N GLY A 114 26.35 1.27 1.09
CA GLY A 114 25.41 2.35 1.40
C GLY A 114 24.01 1.81 1.78
N LYS A 115 23.30 2.54 2.64
CA LYS A 115 21.97 2.14 3.16
C LYS A 115 20.96 1.81 2.04
N ASN A 116 20.94 2.64 0.98
CA ASN A 116 20.01 2.46 -0.14
C ASN A 116 20.24 1.14 -0.90
N LEU A 117 21.49 0.70 -1.02
CA LEU A 117 21.82 -0.58 -1.65
C LEU A 117 21.36 -1.75 -0.78
N GLN A 118 21.51 -1.63 0.54
CA GLN A 118 21.03 -2.66 1.48
C GLN A 118 19.51 -2.77 1.45
N GLU A 119 18.80 -1.64 1.40
CA GLU A 119 17.35 -1.60 1.27
C GLU A 119 16.88 -2.21 -0.05
N LEU A 120 17.53 -1.86 -1.17
CA LEU A 120 17.23 -2.45 -2.46
C LEU A 120 17.44 -3.98 -2.43
N LEU A 121 18.55 -4.45 -1.84
CA LEU A 121 18.81 -5.88 -1.69
C LEU A 121 17.73 -6.60 -0.86
N ALA A 122 17.15 -5.92 0.14
CA ALA A 122 16.08 -6.48 0.96
C ALA A 122 14.76 -6.66 0.19
N THR A 123 14.51 -5.87 -0.87
CA THR A 123 13.26 -5.96 -1.67
C THR A 123 13.05 -7.32 -2.35
N LYS A 124 14.13 -8.07 -2.58
CA LYS A 124 14.09 -9.45 -3.07
C LYS A 124 13.28 -10.38 -2.17
N ASN A 125 13.27 -10.11 -0.86
CA ASN A 125 12.63 -10.95 0.16
C ASN A 125 11.25 -10.42 0.59
N GLU A 126 10.71 -9.42 -0.10
CA GLU A 126 9.37 -8.92 0.17
C GLU A 126 8.30 -10.00 -0.07
N VAL A 127 7.42 -10.17 0.91
CA VAL A 127 6.27 -11.08 0.82
C VAL A 127 5.05 -10.29 0.33
N PHE A 128 4.41 -10.80 -0.72
CA PHE A 128 3.19 -10.22 -1.27
C PHE A 128 1.96 -10.85 -0.63
N GLY A 129 0.92 -10.02 -0.46
CA GLY A 129 -0.32 -10.44 0.17
C GLY A 129 -0.97 -11.59 -0.60
N THR A 130 -1.27 -12.67 0.12
CA THR A 130 -2.25 -13.67 -0.28
C THR A 130 -3.51 -13.39 0.54
N PHE A 131 -4.67 -13.25 -0.10
CA PHE A 131 -5.92 -12.90 0.58
C PHE A 131 -6.85 -14.13 0.60
N PRO A 132 -6.77 -14.98 1.64
CA PRO A 132 -7.49 -16.26 1.69
C PRO A 132 -9.03 -16.13 1.76
N ASN A 133 -9.56 -14.95 2.10
CA ASN A 133 -11.00 -14.71 2.25
C ASN A 133 -11.64 -14.02 1.01
N GLY A 134 -11.17 -14.32 -0.20
CA GLY A 134 -11.90 -13.95 -1.44
C GLY A 134 -11.56 -12.60 -2.07
N PHE A 135 -10.38 -12.04 -1.81
CA PHE A 135 -9.82 -10.97 -2.65
C PHE A 135 -8.67 -11.53 -3.50
N GLY A 136 -8.97 -12.22 -4.61
CA GLY A 136 -7.97 -12.74 -5.55
C GLY A 136 -7.87 -14.28 -5.61
N ASP A 137 -6.67 -14.77 -5.93
CA ASP A 137 -6.25 -16.11 -6.43
C ASP A 137 -6.78 -17.38 -5.74
N ASN A 138 -7.60 -17.27 -4.69
CA ASN A 138 -8.29 -18.38 -4.02
C ASN A 138 -9.82 -18.18 -4.07
N ALA A 139 -10.38 -17.87 -5.25
CA ALA A 139 -11.82 -17.97 -5.42
C ALA A 139 -12.21 -19.47 -5.31
N PRO A 140 -13.17 -19.85 -4.46
CA PRO A 140 -13.67 -21.22 -4.45
C PRO A 140 -14.22 -21.55 -5.85
N GLU A 141 -13.82 -22.68 -6.42
CA GLU A 141 -14.13 -23.11 -7.79
C GLU A 141 -15.63 -23.41 -8.05
N GLU A 142 -16.53 -23.01 -7.15
CA GLU A 142 -17.95 -23.32 -7.25
C GLU A 142 -18.83 -22.08 -7.13
N GLY A 143 -19.55 -21.78 -8.22
CA GLY A 143 -20.74 -20.95 -8.20
C GLY A 143 -20.71 -19.73 -9.11
N SER A 144 -20.69 -19.94 -10.43
CA SER A 144 -21.27 -18.95 -11.35
C SER A 144 -22.79 -18.93 -11.11
N GLY A 145 -23.21 -18.09 -10.17
CA GLY A 145 -24.61 -17.76 -9.92
C GLY A 145 -24.83 -16.30 -10.28
N ASP A 146 -25.29 -16.07 -11.52
CA ASP A 146 -25.91 -14.81 -11.91
C ASP A 146 -27.22 -14.66 -11.13
N ASP A 147 -27.15 -14.04 -9.95
CA ASP A 147 -28.32 -13.54 -9.24
C ASP A 147 -28.17 -12.03 -9.05
N HIS A 148 -28.70 -11.28 -10.01
CA HIS A 148 -29.04 -9.87 -9.85
C HIS A 148 -30.15 -9.74 -8.80
N ALA A 149 -29.79 -9.77 -7.52
CA ALA A 149 -30.66 -9.40 -6.40
C ALA A 149 -30.20 -8.07 -5.80
N ASN A 150 -30.84 -7.00 -6.26
CA ASN A 150 -30.82 -5.69 -5.63
C ASN A 150 -31.42 -5.78 -4.21
N ALA A 151 -30.57 -5.73 -3.17
CA ALA A 151 -31.00 -5.49 -1.80
C ALA A 151 -29.95 -4.63 -1.09
N ASN A 152 -30.22 -3.33 -1.09
CA ASN A 152 -29.48 -2.32 -0.35
C ASN A 152 -29.73 -2.48 1.16
N GLU A 153 -28.99 -3.37 1.82
CA GLU A 153 -29.00 -3.52 3.28
C GLU A 153 -27.55 -3.64 3.79
N HIS A 154 -26.85 -2.49 3.84
CA HIS A 154 -25.56 -2.43 4.53
C HIS A 154 -25.81 -2.27 6.04
N GLU A 155 -25.96 -3.40 6.73
CA GLU A 155 -25.98 -3.48 8.20
C GLU A 155 -24.58 -3.13 8.71
N MET A 156 -24.36 -1.89 9.13
CA MET A 156 -23.13 -1.50 9.84
C MET A 156 -23.26 -1.78 11.36
N PRO A 157 -22.17 -2.25 12.01
CA PRO A 157 -22.14 -2.54 13.44
C PRO A 157 -22.31 -1.28 14.30
N PRO A 158 -22.77 -1.41 15.57
CA PRO A 158 -22.99 -0.26 16.43
C PRO A 158 -21.67 0.40 16.79
N ALA A 159 -21.50 1.66 16.38
CA ALA A 159 -20.42 2.50 16.86
C ALA A 159 -20.59 2.72 18.36
N GLY A 160 -19.73 2.07 19.17
CA GLY A 160 -19.48 2.48 20.53
C GLY A 160 -19.01 3.93 20.53
N MET A 161 -19.65 4.78 21.34
CA MET A 161 -19.18 6.14 21.56
C MET A 161 -17.81 6.09 22.27
N PRO A 162 -16.78 6.81 21.80
CA PRO A 162 -15.74 7.27 22.69
C PRO A 162 -16.22 8.56 23.38
N THR A 163 -16.62 8.45 24.64
CA THR A 163 -16.56 9.57 25.58
C THR A 163 -15.09 9.84 25.90
N SER A 164 -14.54 10.98 25.47
CA SER A 164 -13.63 11.83 26.25
C SER A 164 -13.11 12.94 25.34
N VAL A 165 -13.63 14.14 25.55
CA VAL A 165 -13.08 15.37 24.99
C VAL A 165 -12.04 15.86 26.00
N ALA A 166 -10.76 15.83 25.66
CA ALA A 166 -9.74 16.58 26.37
C ALA A 166 -9.42 17.85 25.56
N PRO A 167 -9.44 19.05 26.16
CA PRO A 167 -9.09 20.27 25.45
C PRO A 167 -7.57 20.36 25.24
N LEU A 168 -7.17 20.74 24.02
CA LEU A 168 -5.82 21.16 23.68
C LEU A 168 -5.55 22.55 24.28
N THR A 169 -4.63 22.64 25.25
CA THR A 169 -4.04 23.91 25.67
C THR A 169 -2.83 24.25 24.81
N PHE A 170 -2.94 25.40 24.16
CA PHE A 170 -1.92 26.06 23.35
C PHE A 170 -0.82 26.68 24.23
N THR A 171 0.38 26.66 23.69
CA THR A 171 1.71 27.02 24.22
C THR A 171 1.87 28.45 24.76
N GLN A 172 2.75 28.63 25.76
CA GLN A 172 3.53 29.86 25.92
C GLN A 172 4.97 29.53 26.36
N GLU A 173 5.93 29.94 25.53
CA GLU A 173 7.36 30.06 25.86
C GLU A 173 7.59 31.01 27.05
N LEU A 174 8.58 30.70 27.89
CA LEU A 174 9.80 31.51 28.10
C LEU A 174 10.51 31.09 29.40
N SER A 175 11.83 31.30 29.36
CA SER A 175 12.76 31.51 30.47
C SER A 175 13.74 30.38 30.77
N ASN A 176 14.95 30.55 30.22
CA ASN A 176 16.23 30.68 30.92
C ASN A 176 16.42 29.86 32.20
N GLN A 177 17.51 29.09 32.27
CA GLN A 177 18.66 29.39 33.14
C GLN A 177 19.87 28.45 32.86
N PRO A 178 21.06 28.73 33.42
CA PRO A 178 22.36 28.67 32.74
C PRO A 178 22.99 27.28 32.58
#